data_AF-A0A8T3SKX0-F1
#
_entry.id   AF-A0A8T3SKX0-F1
#
_cell.length_a   1.000
_cell.length_b   1.000
_cell.length_c   1.000
_cell.angle_alpha   90.00
_cell.angle_beta   90.00
_cell.angle_gamma   90.00
#
_symmetry.space_group_name_H-M   'P 1'
#
loop_
_entity.id
_entity.type
_entity.pdbx_description
1 polymer ?
#
loop_
_entity_poly.entity_id
_entity_poly.type
_entity_poly.pdbx_seq_one_letter_code
_entity_poly.pdbx_strand_id
1 'polypeptide(L)'
;MTGRGEEGDRPDLDSHAPSLAPETQVEVLGHNDAMRTRQAVGRPTKFTPLVAERLEWLASQGIERNAAARMVGIGRTTLYRWLNDPRPAFRSWRAHMRQAEASAEVAVTANIVRRSKTDWRAGYAWLKARYPERWDPRFVGHKSRN
;
A
#
# COMPACT_ATOMS: atom_id res chain seq x y z
N MET A 1 11.42 -73.07 26.22
CA MET A 1 11.16 -71.68 26.64
C MET A 1 9.88 -71.25 25.96
N THR A 2 8.77 -71.41 26.66
CA THR A 2 7.39 -71.20 26.23
C THR A 2 6.89 -69.90 26.86
N GLY A 3 6.18 -69.07 26.10
CA GLY A 3 5.56 -67.86 26.65
C GLY A 3 5.05 -66.90 25.59
N ARG A 4 3.81 -67.12 25.19
CA ARG A 4 2.92 -66.23 24.45
C ARG A 4 2.54 -65.05 25.37
N GLY A 5 2.57 -63.82 24.89
CA GLY A 5 2.05 -62.62 25.57
C GLY A 5 1.81 -61.55 24.49
N GLU A 6 0.60 -61.45 23.97
CA GLU A 6 -0.51 -60.62 24.45
C GLU A 6 -0.49 -59.22 23.83
N GLU A 7 -1.32 -59.14 22.78
CA GLU A 7 -2.20 -58.06 22.36
C GLU A 7 -2.43 -56.94 23.40
N GLY A 8 -2.18 -55.71 22.97
CA GLY A 8 -2.42 -54.50 23.75
C GLY A 8 -2.62 -53.31 22.83
N ASP A 9 -3.87 -53.13 22.42
CA ASP A 9 -4.60 -51.86 22.41
C ASP A 9 -3.99 -50.67 21.63
N ARG A 10 -4.65 -50.30 20.53
CA ARG A 10 -4.53 -48.96 19.95
C ARG A 10 -5.32 -47.99 20.84
N PRO A 11 -4.75 -46.81 21.13
CA PRO A 11 -5.56 -45.60 21.14
C PRO A 11 -5.07 -44.64 20.06
N ASP A 12 -6.03 -44.20 19.26
CA ASP A 12 -5.88 -43.18 18.26
C ASP A 12 -5.67 -41.79 18.89
N LEU A 13 -5.13 -40.90 18.06
CA LEU A 13 -5.31 -39.44 18.06
C LEU A 13 -4.37 -38.57 18.92
N ASP A 14 -3.74 -37.67 18.17
CA ASP A 14 -3.24 -36.34 18.55
C ASP A 14 -2.02 -36.26 19.46
N SER A 15 -0.85 -35.96 18.85
CA SER A 15 -0.05 -34.78 19.21
C SER A 15 1.25 -34.66 18.39
N HIS A 16 1.48 -33.44 17.89
CA HIS A 16 2.77 -32.84 17.50
C HIS A 16 3.35 -33.15 16.11
N ALA A 17 2.75 -32.53 15.08
CA ALA A 17 3.53 -31.89 14.03
C ALA A 17 4.05 -30.52 14.52
N PRO A 18 5.33 -30.16 14.28
CA PRO A 18 5.92 -28.94 14.81
C PRO A 18 5.60 -27.69 13.97
N SER A 19 5.02 -26.70 14.64
CA SER A 19 5.37 -25.27 14.65
C SER A 19 5.73 -24.56 13.33
N LEU A 20 4.68 -23.96 12.73
CA LEU A 20 4.59 -22.54 12.33
C LEU A 20 5.74 -21.94 11.50
N ALA A 21 5.59 -21.99 10.17
CA ALA A 21 5.99 -20.87 9.33
C ALA A 21 5.03 -19.68 9.63
N PRO A 22 5.49 -18.42 9.64
CA PRO A 22 4.59 -17.27 9.82
C PRO A 22 3.80 -17.10 8.53
N GLU A 23 2.64 -17.74 8.50
CA GLU A 23 1.59 -17.50 7.52
C GLU A 23 1.34 -16.00 7.57
N THR A 24 1.52 -15.33 6.43
CA THR A 24 1.30 -13.90 6.30
C THR A 24 -0.19 -13.65 6.46
N GLN A 25 -0.63 -13.53 7.71
CA GLN A 25 -1.93 -13.02 8.08
C GLN A 25 -1.96 -11.55 7.65
N VAL A 26 -2.42 -11.33 6.43
CA VAL A 26 -3.02 -10.04 6.09
C VAL A 26 -4.34 -10.04 6.84
N GLU A 27 -4.32 -9.56 8.09
CA GLU A 27 -5.52 -9.13 8.79
C GLU A 27 -6.18 -8.05 7.94
N VAL A 28 -7.11 -8.49 7.10
CA VAL A 28 -8.09 -7.62 6.47
C VAL A 28 -8.91 -7.08 7.63
N LEU A 29 -8.64 -5.82 7.99
CA LEU A 29 -9.34 -5.04 9.00
C LEU A 29 -10.85 -5.31 8.93
N GLY A 30 -11.33 -6.21 9.79
CA GLY A 30 -12.73 -6.32 10.12
C GLY A 30 -13.11 -5.07 10.90
N HIS A 31 -13.74 -4.10 10.23
CA HIS A 31 -14.35 -2.97 10.90
C HIS A 31 -15.87 -3.13 10.83
N ASN A 32 -16.42 -3.31 12.04
CA ASN A 32 -17.82 -3.47 12.38
C ASN A 32 -18.78 -2.66 11.49
N ASP A 33 -19.80 -3.36 11.02
CA ASP A 33 -20.97 -2.93 10.22
C ASP A 33 -21.92 -1.94 10.95
N ALA A 34 -21.41 -1.13 11.89
CA ALA A 34 -22.20 -0.40 12.88
C ALA A 34 -22.35 1.11 12.63
N MET A 35 -22.11 1.60 11.42
CA MET A 35 -22.29 3.02 11.06
C MET A 35 -23.10 3.19 9.75
N ARG A 36 -24.27 2.57 9.66
CA ARG A 36 -25.27 2.89 8.62
C ARG A 36 -26.02 4.17 8.99
N THR A 37 -25.40 5.33 8.77
CA THR A 37 -26.12 6.61 8.79
C THR A 37 -27.04 6.69 7.56
N ARG A 38 -28.34 6.80 7.81
CA ARG A 38 -29.38 6.99 6.79
C ARG A 38 -29.26 8.41 6.21
N GLN A 39 -28.68 8.58 5.02
CA GLN A 39 -28.74 9.86 4.30
C GLN A 39 -29.02 9.70 2.79
N ALA A 40 -30.11 10.37 2.39
CA ALA A 40 -30.58 10.85 1.07
C ALA A 40 -30.44 9.93 -0.17
N VAL A 41 -31.61 9.55 -0.71
CA VAL A 41 -31.80 8.70 -1.90
C VAL A 41 -31.41 9.44 -3.19
N GLY A 42 -30.16 9.24 -3.61
CA GLY A 42 -29.70 9.38 -5.00
C GLY A 42 -29.07 8.07 -5.47
N ARG A 43 -28.82 7.90 -6.78
CA ARG A 43 -28.12 6.70 -7.32
C ARG A 43 -26.85 6.46 -6.49
N PRO A 44 -26.69 5.28 -5.85
CA PRO A 44 -25.52 5.01 -5.03
C PRO A 44 -24.23 5.31 -5.78
N THR A 45 -23.43 6.23 -5.25
CA THR A 45 -22.13 6.55 -5.84
C THR A 45 -21.14 5.47 -5.43
N LYS A 46 -20.34 4.96 -6.38
CA LYS A 46 -19.19 4.09 -6.07
C LYS A 46 -18.15 4.77 -5.15
N PHE A 47 -18.25 6.08 -4.98
CA PHE A 47 -17.44 6.85 -4.04
C PHE A 47 -18.06 6.76 -2.65
N THR A 48 -17.49 5.91 -1.82
CA THR A 48 -17.83 5.76 -0.40
C THR A 48 -16.62 6.17 0.45
N PRO A 49 -16.82 6.56 1.72
CA PRO A 49 -15.70 6.85 2.63
C PRO A 49 -14.70 5.69 2.71
N LEU A 50 -15.19 4.45 2.78
CA LEU A 50 -14.34 3.26 2.80
C LEU A 50 -13.44 3.12 1.56
N VAL A 51 -13.99 3.37 0.36
CA VAL A 51 -13.19 3.33 -0.89
C VAL A 51 -12.17 4.46 -0.92
N ALA A 52 -12.57 5.65 -0.46
CA ALA A 52 -11.70 6.82 -0.37
C ALA A 52 -10.51 6.58 0.57
N GLU A 53 -10.77 6.11 1.79
CA GLU A 53 -9.75 5.77 2.80
C GLU A 53 -8.83 4.65 2.31
N ARG A 54 -9.37 3.62 1.64
CA ARG A 54 -8.56 2.53 1.10
C ARG A 54 -7.62 3.01 0.00
N LEU A 55 -8.08 3.92 -0.87
CA LEU A 55 -7.24 4.54 -1.89
C LEU A 55 -6.14 5.41 -1.28
N GLU A 56 -6.46 6.21 -0.26
CA GLU A 56 -5.48 7.03 0.48
C GLU A 56 -4.42 6.14 1.15
N TRP A 57 -4.84 5.05 1.80
CA TRP A 57 -3.91 4.09 2.40
C TRP A 57 -2.99 3.49 1.35
N LEU A 58 -3.51 2.98 0.22
CA LEU A 58 -2.69 2.43 -0.86
C LEU A 58 -1.70 3.46 -1.42
N ALA A 59 -2.14 4.70 -1.60
CA ALA A 59 -1.28 5.80 -2.05
C ALA A 59 -0.14 6.10 -1.04
N SER A 60 -0.42 6.04 0.26
CA SER A 60 0.60 6.20 1.31
C SER A 60 1.67 5.10 1.31
N GLN A 61 1.34 3.93 0.75
CA GLN A 61 2.28 2.82 0.56
C GLN A 61 3.07 2.96 -0.75
N GLY A 62 2.87 4.03 -1.51
CA GLY A 62 3.52 4.26 -2.80
C GLY A 62 2.96 3.42 -3.95
N ILE A 63 1.77 2.85 -3.78
CA ILE A 63 1.11 2.06 -4.84
C ILE A 63 0.59 2.99 -5.92
N GLU A 64 0.88 2.66 -7.17
CA GLU A 64 0.43 3.43 -8.34
C GLU A 64 -1.11 3.49 -8.43
N ARG A 65 -1.63 4.66 -8.84
CA ARG A 65 -3.07 4.98 -8.84
C ARG A 65 -3.95 3.96 -9.57
N ASN A 66 -3.56 3.47 -10.74
CA ASN A 66 -4.34 2.48 -11.48
C ASN A 66 -4.30 1.10 -10.80
N ALA A 67 -3.17 0.70 -10.22
CA ALA A 67 -3.09 -0.49 -9.38
C ALA A 67 -4.01 -0.37 -8.15
N ALA A 68 -3.96 0.77 -7.44
CA ALA A 68 -4.82 1.04 -6.31
C ALA A 68 -6.32 1.01 -6.68
N ALA A 69 -6.69 1.62 -7.82
CA ALA A 69 -8.05 1.58 -8.36
C ALA A 69 -8.55 0.14 -8.57
N ARG A 70 -7.72 -0.72 -9.17
CA ARG A 70 -8.05 -2.15 -9.39
C ARG A 70 -8.24 -2.88 -8.06
N MET A 71 -7.38 -2.63 -7.08
CA MET A 71 -7.47 -3.26 -5.76
C MET A 71 -8.77 -2.92 -5.01
N VAL A 72 -9.33 -1.72 -5.23
CA VAL A 72 -10.61 -1.31 -4.61
C VAL A 72 -11.82 -1.54 -5.53
N GLY A 73 -11.63 -2.22 -6.66
CA GLY A 73 -12.73 -2.60 -7.56
C GLY A 73 -13.29 -1.44 -8.41
N ILE A 74 -12.53 -0.37 -8.64
CA ILE A 74 -12.95 0.74 -9.53
C ILE A 74 -12.10 0.80 -10.81
N GLY A 75 -12.72 1.23 -11.91
CA GLY A 75 -11.99 1.46 -13.15
C GLY A 75 -11.14 2.73 -13.09
N ARG A 76 -10.02 2.75 -13.83
CA ARG A 76 -9.14 3.92 -14.00
C ARG A 76 -9.94 5.20 -14.30
N THR A 77 -10.83 5.16 -15.28
CA THR A 77 -11.63 6.32 -15.69
C THR A 77 -12.48 6.88 -14.55
N THR A 78 -12.99 6.01 -13.66
CA THR A 78 -13.74 6.43 -12.46
C THR A 78 -12.84 7.20 -11.51
N LEU A 79 -11.64 6.68 -11.23
CA LEU A 79 -10.67 7.32 -10.36
C LEU A 79 -10.27 8.71 -10.89
N TYR A 80 -9.89 8.81 -12.17
CA TYR A 80 -9.50 10.10 -12.75
C TYR A 80 -10.67 11.08 -12.84
N ARG A 81 -11.90 10.60 -13.03
CA ARG A 81 -13.08 11.46 -12.95
C ARG A 81 -13.19 12.09 -11.56
N TRP A 82 -13.01 11.31 -10.50
CA TRP A 82 -13.03 11.82 -9.12
C TRP A 82 -11.88 12.80 -8.85
N LEU A 83 -10.67 12.49 -9.30
CA LEU A 83 -9.52 13.38 -9.14
C LEU A 83 -9.72 14.73 -9.85
N ASN A 84 -10.45 14.78 -10.96
CA ASN A 84 -10.71 16.03 -11.69
C ASN A 84 -12.03 16.71 -11.30
N ASP A 85 -12.82 16.11 -10.40
CA ASP A 85 -14.11 16.64 -10.02
C ASP A 85 -13.94 17.89 -9.12
N PRO A 86 -14.62 19.03 -9.43
CA PRO A 86 -14.47 20.26 -8.68
C PRO A 86 -15.28 20.28 -7.37
N ARG A 87 -16.21 19.34 -7.17
CA ARG A 87 -17.08 19.31 -5.99
C ARG A 87 -16.25 19.21 -4.70
N PRO A 88 -16.70 19.82 -3.59
CA PRO A 88 -15.92 19.92 -2.35
C PRO A 88 -15.41 18.58 -1.81
N ALA A 89 -16.25 17.54 -1.82
CA ALA A 89 -15.88 16.20 -1.33
C ALA A 89 -14.70 15.58 -2.09
N PHE A 90 -14.66 15.74 -3.42
CA PHE A 90 -13.55 15.23 -4.22
C PHE A 90 -12.31 16.13 -4.11
N ARG A 91 -12.50 17.43 -3.88
CA ARG A 91 -11.40 18.36 -3.67
C ARG A 91 -10.64 18.08 -2.37
N SER A 92 -11.35 17.88 -1.26
CA SER A 92 -10.73 17.53 0.03
C SER A 92 -10.04 16.17 -0.05
N TRP A 93 -10.75 15.15 -0.55
CA TRP A 93 -10.20 13.81 -0.74
C TRP A 93 -8.96 13.80 -1.65
N ARG A 94 -8.97 14.57 -2.75
CA ARG A 94 -7.79 14.71 -3.63
C ARG A 94 -6.60 15.34 -2.90
N ALA A 95 -6.83 16.28 -1.98
CA ALA A 95 -5.75 16.84 -1.18
C ALA A 95 -5.14 15.76 -0.28
N HIS A 96 -5.97 14.91 0.33
CA HIS A 96 -5.49 13.77 1.13
C HIS A 96 -4.72 12.76 0.28
N MET A 97 -5.20 12.42 -0.92
CA MET A 97 -4.48 11.57 -1.87
C MET A 97 -3.09 12.12 -2.19
N ARG A 98 -2.97 13.42 -2.47
CA ARG A 98 -1.67 14.06 -2.74
C ARG A 98 -0.75 14.03 -1.52
N GLN A 99 -1.31 14.24 -0.33
CA GLN A 99 -0.57 14.15 0.93
C GLN A 99 -0.06 12.73 1.19
N ALA A 100 -0.88 11.71 0.91
CA ALA A 100 -0.51 10.31 1.01
C ALA A 100 0.63 9.96 0.04
N GLU A 101 0.54 10.38 -1.22
CA GLU A 101 1.60 10.17 -2.23
C GLU A 101 2.91 10.88 -1.82
N ALA A 102 2.83 12.11 -1.34
CA ALA A 102 3.99 12.83 -0.82
C ALA A 102 4.62 12.09 0.39
N SER A 103 3.79 11.50 1.24
CA SER A 103 4.28 10.73 2.40
C SER A 103 5.02 9.47 1.98
N ALA A 104 4.54 8.78 0.93
CA ALA A 104 5.23 7.64 0.33
C ALA A 104 6.59 8.05 -0.26
N GLU A 105 6.65 9.17 -0.97
CA GLU A 105 7.90 9.71 -1.53
C GLU A 105 8.92 10.05 -0.45
N VAL A 106 8.46 10.66 0.66
CA VAL A 106 9.31 10.93 1.84
C VAL A 106 9.83 9.63 2.43
N ALA A 107 9.00 8.60 2.59
CA ALA A 107 9.42 7.31 3.14
C ALA A 107 10.49 6.63 2.27
N VAL A 108 10.32 6.63 0.95
CA VAL A 108 11.32 6.11 0.00
C VAL A 108 12.62 6.92 0.07
N THR A 109 12.52 8.25 0.06
CA THR A 109 13.68 9.14 0.16
C THR A 109 14.46 8.91 1.46
N ALA A 110 13.76 8.80 2.59
CA ALA A 110 14.36 8.51 3.89
C ALA A 110 15.09 7.16 3.87
N ASN A 111 14.53 6.14 3.20
CA ASN A 111 15.20 4.85 3.05
C ASN A 111 16.49 4.96 2.23
N ILE A 112 16.46 5.71 1.11
CA ILE A 112 17.65 5.95 0.28
C ILE A 112 18.74 6.68 1.08
N VAL A 113 18.39 7.75 1.79
CA VAL A 113 19.34 8.52 2.64
C VAL A 113 19.88 7.67 3.79
N ARG A 114 19.07 6.77 4.35
CA ARG A 114 19.56 5.81 5.35
C ARG A 114 20.56 4.84 4.74
N ARG A 115 20.25 4.28 3.56
CA ARG A 115 21.11 3.30 2.86
C ARG A 115 22.41 3.94 2.37
N SER A 116 22.41 5.23 2.05
CA SER A 116 23.62 5.94 1.61
C SER A 116 24.74 5.97 2.65
N LYS A 117 24.43 5.71 3.93
CA LYS A 117 25.44 5.60 4.99
C LYS A 117 26.34 4.37 4.85
N THR A 118 25.87 3.32 4.18
CA THR A 118 26.61 2.05 4.02
C THR A 118 26.82 1.66 2.55
N ASP A 119 26.01 2.18 1.64
CA ASP A 119 26.14 1.95 0.20
C ASP A 119 26.31 3.28 -0.53
N TRP A 120 27.51 3.52 -1.04
CA TRP A 120 27.84 4.73 -1.78
C TRP A 120 26.97 4.91 -3.04
N ARG A 121 26.46 3.82 -3.65
CA ARG A 121 25.59 3.91 -4.84
C ARG A 121 24.26 4.55 -4.51
N ALA A 122 23.70 4.27 -3.33
CA ALA A 122 22.47 4.91 -2.86
C ALA A 122 22.69 6.40 -2.62
N GLY A 123 23.84 6.79 -2.04
CA GLY A 123 24.22 8.19 -1.87
C GLY A 123 24.40 8.92 -3.19
N TYR A 124 25.11 8.29 -4.13
CA TYR A 124 25.30 8.84 -5.46
C TYR A 124 23.97 9.01 -6.20
N ALA A 125 23.08 8.00 -6.18
CA ALA A 125 21.76 8.08 -6.80
C ALA A 125 20.89 9.21 -6.20
N TRP A 126 20.93 9.39 -4.87
CA TRP A 126 20.21 10.48 -4.22
C TRP A 126 20.74 11.87 -4.62
N LEU A 127 22.06 12.04 -4.65
CA LEU A 127 22.70 13.30 -5.07
C LEU A 127 22.40 13.62 -6.54
N LYS A 128 22.43 12.61 -7.41
CA LYS A 128 22.02 12.73 -8.82
C LYS A 128 20.58 13.19 -8.98
N ALA A 129 19.65 12.63 -8.21
CA ALA A 129 18.24 13.00 -8.29
C ALA A 129 17.98 14.43 -7.78
N ARG A 130 18.68 14.85 -6.72
CA ARG A 130 18.46 16.14 -6.06
C ARG A 130 19.23 17.31 -6.70
N TYR A 131 20.43 17.04 -7.21
CA TYR A 131 21.35 18.03 -7.77
C TYR A 131 21.91 17.55 -9.11
N PRO A 132 21.04 17.27 -10.11
CA PRO A 132 21.46 16.68 -11.37
C PRO A 132 22.48 17.58 -12.10
N GLU A 133 22.40 18.90 -11.94
CA GLU A 133 23.35 19.86 -12.53
C GLU A 133 24.79 19.70 -12.06
N ARG A 134 25.00 19.16 -10.86
CA ARG A 134 26.32 18.96 -10.28
C ARG A 134 26.76 17.49 -10.33
N TRP A 135 25.81 16.57 -10.21
CA TRP A 135 26.10 15.14 -10.01
C TRP A 135 25.72 14.26 -11.20
N ASP A 136 24.95 14.76 -12.18
CA ASP A 136 24.68 14.04 -13.41
C ASP A 136 25.48 14.62 -14.59
N PRO A 137 26.52 13.91 -15.08
CA PRO A 137 27.28 14.34 -16.26
C PRO A 137 26.45 14.50 -17.52
N ARG A 138 25.24 13.92 -17.57
CA ARG A 138 24.32 14.01 -18.70
C ARG A 138 23.27 15.10 -18.53
N PHE A 139 23.33 15.88 -17.45
CA PHE A 139 22.36 16.94 -17.22
C PHE A 139 22.50 18.04 -18.29
N VAL A 140 21.50 18.13 -19.16
CA VAL A 140 21.36 19.23 -20.10
C VAL A 140 20.37 20.21 -19.51
N GLY A 141 20.87 21.28 -18.89
CA GLY A 141 20.01 22.36 -18.41
C GLY A 141 19.27 23.01 -19.59
N HIS A 142 17.95 23.14 -19.50
CA HIS A 142 17.20 23.94 -20.47
C HIS A 142 17.55 25.42 -20.28
N LYS A 143 18.23 26.02 -21.26
CA LYS A 143 18.35 27.48 -21.34
C LYS A 143 16.96 28.04 -21.63
N SER A 144 16.38 28.76 -20.67
CA SER A 144 15.17 29.55 -20.93
C SER A 144 15.47 30.49 -22.09
N ARG A 145 14.64 30.45 -23.14
CA ARG A 145 14.68 31.46 -24.20
C ARG A 145 14.21 32.77 -23.58
N ASN A 146 15.11 33.75 -23.52
CA ASN A 146 14.77 35.14 -23.21
C ASN A 146 13.95 35.74 -24.35
#